data_AF-A0A252E458-F1
#
_entry.id   AF-A0A252E458-F1
#
_cell.length_a   1.000
_cell.length_b   1.000
_cell.length_c   1.000
_cell.angle_alpha   90.00
_cell.angle_beta   90.00
_cell.angle_gamma   90.00
#
_symmetry.space_group_name_H-M   'P 1'
#
loop_
_entity.id
_entity.type
_entity.pdbx_description
1 polymer ?
#
loop_
_entity_poly.entity_id
_entity_poly.type
_entity_poly.pdbx_seq_one_letter_code
_entity_poly.pdbx_strand_id
1 'polypeptide(L)'
;MSRTIDEFKLLVDAEEFFLFFNLPYDQKFVNVNRLHILKKFSQYMREVDENYPDLNAEEKLNQYAIALQKAYEVFIESTPQEQKLFKVFNDKQKNVVKLTEITSD
;
A
#
# COMPACT_ATOMS: atom_id res chain seq x y z
N MET A 1 2.73 19.36 0.76
CA MET A 1 3.73 18.99 1.77
C MET A 1 4.37 17.68 1.32
N SER A 2 5.69 17.63 1.25
CA SER A 2 6.42 16.42 0.88
C SER A 2 6.30 15.42 2.03
N ARG A 3 5.64 14.28 1.80
CA ARG A 3 5.49 13.20 2.79
C ARG A 3 6.86 12.58 3.06
N THR A 4 7.25 12.42 4.32
CA THR A 4 8.53 11.81 4.68
C THR A 4 8.34 10.50 5.43
N ILE A 5 9.33 9.61 5.35
CA ILE A 5 9.33 8.35 6.11
C ILE A 5 9.32 8.59 7.62
N ASP A 6 9.91 9.70 8.07
CA ASP A 6 9.97 10.05 9.48
C ASP A 6 8.58 10.33 10.04
N GLU A 7 7.82 11.20 9.38
CA GLU A 7 6.41 11.48 9.70
C GLU A 7 5.57 10.19 9.69
N PHE A 8 5.78 9.32 8.70
CA PHE A 8 5.11 8.03 8.63
C PHE A 8 5.40 7.12 9.83
N LYS A 9 6.62 7.12 10.36
CA LYS A 9 7.02 6.30 11.52
C LYS A 9 6.44 6.81 12.84
N LEU A 10 6.06 8.08 12.90
CA LEU A 10 5.40 8.66 14.08
C LEU A 10 3.93 8.24 14.18
N LEU A 11 3.33 7.83 13.06
CA LEU A 11 1.94 7.38 13.02
C LEU A 11 1.78 6.03 13.72
N VAL A 12 0.75 5.91 14.54
CA VAL A 12 0.43 4.67 15.28
C VAL A 12 -1.01 4.21 15.04
N ASP A 13 -1.89 5.12 14.65
CA ASP A 13 -3.31 4.85 14.41
C ASP A 13 -3.59 4.56 12.95
N ALA A 14 -4.48 3.59 12.70
CA ALA A 14 -4.89 3.18 11.36
C ALA A 14 -5.38 4.38 10.53
N GLU A 15 -6.22 5.23 11.12
CA GLU A 15 -6.82 6.41 10.48
C GLU A 15 -5.74 7.40 10.01
N GLU A 16 -4.71 7.63 10.83
CA GLU A 16 -3.63 8.54 10.47
C GLU A 16 -2.84 8.04 9.26
N PHE A 17 -2.62 6.73 9.11
CA PHE A 17 -1.99 6.19 7.92
C PHE A 17 -2.82 6.48 6.66
N PHE A 18 -4.14 6.30 6.72
CA PHE A 18 -5.00 6.61 5.57
C PHE A 18 -5.00 8.10 5.24
N LEU A 19 -5.07 8.97 6.25
CA LEU A 19 -4.99 10.43 6.07
C LEU A 19 -3.63 10.85 5.49
N PHE A 20 -2.55 10.26 5.98
CA PHE A 20 -1.19 10.52 5.52
C PHE A 20 -1.03 10.21 4.03
N PHE A 21 -1.50 9.03 3.59
CA PHE A 21 -1.50 8.66 2.17
C PHE A 21 -2.61 9.31 1.36
N ASN A 22 -3.55 10.00 2.01
CA ASN A 22 -4.75 10.57 1.41
C ASN A 22 -5.57 9.50 0.67
N LEU A 23 -5.69 8.33 1.30
CA LEU A 23 -6.47 7.20 0.81
C LEU A 23 -7.91 7.29 1.33
N PRO A 24 -8.91 7.03 0.49
CA PRO A 24 -10.30 6.96 0.94
C PRO A 24 -10.51 5.71 1.81
N TYR A 25 -11.15 5.89 2.97
CA TYR A 25 -11.48 4.81 3.89
C TYR A 25 -12.82 5.08 4.57
N ASP A 26 -13.53 4.01 4.94
CA ASP A 26 -14.69 4.12 5.82
C ASP A 26 -14.24 4.13 7.29
N GLN A 27 -14.53 5.23 7.98
CA GLN A 27 -14.11 5.42 9.36
C GLN A 27 -14.68 4.36 10.30
N LYS A 28 -15.93 3.94 10.13
CA LYS A 28 -16.54 2.92 11.01
C LYS A 28 -15.88 1.57 10.80
N PHE A 29 -15.67 1.18 9.55
CA PHE A 29 -15.01 -0.06 9.20
C PHE A 29 -13.57 -0.10 9.72
N VAL A 30 -12.80 0.97 9.52
CA VAL A 30 -11.43 1.07 10.03
C VAL A 30 -11.43 1.04 11.54
N ASN A 31 -12.32 1.74 12.23
CA ASN A 31 -12.34 1.75 13.69
C ASN A 31 -12.62 0.34 14.27
N VAL A 32 -13.52 -0.43 13.64
CA VAL A 32 -13.81 -1.83 14.02
C VAL A 32 -12.63 -2.75 13.70
N ASN A 33 -12.01 -2.60 12.52
CA ASN A 33 -10.97 -3.52 12.03
C ASN A 33 -9.54 -3.01 12.20
N ARG A 34 -9.30 -1.90 12.91
CA ARG A 34 -8.00 -1.19 12.97
C ARG A 34 -6.84 -2.11 13.34
N LEU A 35 -7.03 -2.95 14.35
CA LEU A 35 -6.00 -3.88 14.82
C LEU A 35 -5.66 -4.93 13.75
N HIS A 36 -6.67 -5.41 13.03
CA HIS A 36 -6.49 -6.39 11.97
C HIS A 36 -5.83 -5.78 10.73
N ILE A 37 -6.28 -4.59 10.33
CA ILE A 37 -5.70 -3.80 9.23
C ILE A 37 -4.23 -3.50 9.54
N LEU A 38 -3.91 -2.97 10.72
CA LEU A 38 -2.53 -2.68 11.15
C LEU A 38 -1.67 -3.94 11.16
N LYS A 39 -2.17 -5.05 11.71
CA LYS A 39 -1.45 -6.33 11.74
C LYS A 39 -1.16 -6.86 10.32
N LYS A 40 -2.09 -6.70 9.39
CA LYS A 40 -1.91 -7.12 8.00
C LYS A 40 -0.98 -6.15 7.24
N PHE A 41 -1.12 -4.86 7.52
CA PHE A 41 -0.25 -3.82 6.98
C PHE A 41 1.21 -4.03 7.37
N SER A 42 1.51 -4.32 8.65
CA SER A 42 2.88 -4.63 9.10
C SER A 42 3.48 -5.85 8.40
N GLN A 43 2.68 -6.87 8.07
CA GLN A 43 3.15 -8.01 7.27
C GLN A 43 3.53 -7.57 5.86
N TYR A 44 2.66 -6.83 5.18
CA TYR A 44 2.97 -6.32 3.84
C TYR A 44 4.14 -5.34 3.83
N MET A 45 4.30 -4.50 4.86
CA MET A 45 5.47 -3.62 5.00
C MET A 45 6.77 -4.42 5.08
N ARG A 46 6.76 -5.54 5.81
CA ARG A 46 7.91 -6.43 5.92
C ARG A 46 8.19 -7.10 4.58
N GLU A 47 7.16 -7.59 3.88
CA GLU A 47 7.33 -8.14 2.53
C GLU A 47 7.91 -7.10 1.57
N VAL A 48 7.46 -5.84 1.64
CA VAL A 48 8.03 -4.74 0.84
C VAL A 48 9.51 -4.51 1.17
N ASP A 49 9.88 -4.51 2.45
CA ASP A 49 11.27 -4.32 2.89
C ASP A 49 12.18 -5.47 2.40
N GLU A 50 11.68 -6.70 2.45
CA GLU A 50 12.40 -7.90 1.98
C GLU A 50 12.51 -7.95 0.45
N ASN A 51 11.46 -7.58 -0.29
CA ASN A 51 11.47 -7.60 -1.76
C ASN A 51 12.18 -6.39 -2.36
N TYR A 52 12.20 -5.26 -1.66
CA TYR A 52 12.70 -3.98 -2.19
C TYR A 52 13.58 -3.23 -1.18
N PRO A 53 14.73 -3.79 -0.78
CA PRO A 53 15.60 -3.18 0.24
C PRO A 53 16.27 -1.88 -0.22
N ASP A 54 16.51 -1.71 -1.52
CA ASP A 54 17.22 -0.57 -2.13
C ASP A 54 16.31 0.59 -2.55
N LEU A 55 15.04 0.63 -2.12
CA LEU A 55 14.14 1.73 -2.48
C LEU A 55 14.51 3.04 -1.78
N ASN A 56 14.49 4.11 -2.56
CA ASN A 56 14.49 5.47 -2.04
C ASN A 56 13.28 5.71 -1.13
N ALA A 57 13.40 6.68 -0.21
CA ALA A 57 12.35 6.97 0.78
C ALA A 57 10.96 7.22 0.15
N GLU A 58 10.90 7.95 -0.97
CA GLU A 58 9.64 8.19 -1.69
C GLU A 58 9.04 6.92 -2.30
N GLU A 59 9.88 6.05 -2.88
CA GLU A 59 9.40 4.80 -3.48
C GLU A 59 8.95 3.81 -2.41
N LYS A 60 9.66 3.78 -1.27
CA LYS A 60 9.27 2.98 -0.11
C LYS A 60 7.94 3.45 0.47
N LEU A 61 7.69 4.75 0.55
CA LEU A 61 6.39 5.31 0.91
C LEU A 61 5.29 4.91 -0.08
N ASN A 62 5.57 4.92 -1.39
CA ASN A 62 4.62 4.44 -2.40
C ASN A 62 4.26 2.97 -2.17
N GLN A 63 5.26 2.12 -1.89
CA GLN A 63 5.01 0.71 -1.59
C GLN A 63 4.20 0.52 -0.29
N TYR A 64 4.47 1.32 0.75
CA TYR A 64 3.67 1.31 1.97
C TYR A 64 2.23 1.76 1.75
N ALA A 65 1.98 2.75 0.89
CA ALA A 65 0.62 3.14 0.52
C ALA A 65 -0.14 1.97 -0.13
N ILE A 66 0.50 1.25 -1.06
CA ILE A 66 -0.07 0.07 -1.72
C ILE A 66 -0.31 -1.06 -0.71
N ALA A 67 0.63 -1.29 0.21
CA ALA A 67 0.50 -2.29 1.27
C ALA A 67 -0.69 -2.01 2.19
N LEU A 68 -0.91 -0.74 2.57
CA LEU A 68 -2.04 -0.34 3.39
C LEU A 68 -3.37 -0.54 2.66
N GLN A 69 -3.43 -0.15 1.39
CA GLN A 69 -4.62 -0.34 0.56
C GLN A 69 -4.96 -1.83 0.39
N LYS A 70 -3.98 -2.67 0.07
CA LYS A 70 -4.17 -4.14 -0.02
C LYS A 70 -4.64 -4.74 1.29
N ALA A 71 -4.06 -4.33 2.43
CA ALA A 71 -4.52 -4.76 3.74
C ALA A 71 -6.00 -4.44 3.92
N TYR A 72 -6.41 -3.22 3.62
CA TYR A 72 -7.79 -2.76 3.73
C TYR A 72 -8.74 -3.53 2.79
N GLU A 73 -8.38 -3.69 1.52
CA GLU A 73 -9.18 -4.41 0.52
C GLU A 73 -9.42 -5.87 0.91
N VAL A 74 -8.42 -6.58 1.45
CA VAL A 74 -8.58 -7.97 1.90
C VAL A 74 -9.69 -8.11 2.95
N PHE A 75 -9.85 -7.13 3.83
CA PHE A 75 -10.95 -7.14 4.81
C PHE A 75 -12.28 -6.76 4.16
N ILE A 76 -12.31 -5.82 3.21
CA ILE A 76 -13.54 -5.47 2.48
C ILE A 76 -14.03 -6.65 1.65
N GLU A 77 -13.17 -7.30 0.86
CA GLU A 77 -13.57 -8.44 0.03
C GLU A 77 -14.07 -9.62 0.86
N SER A 78 -13.55 -9.79 2.07
CA SER A 78 -14.03 -10.78 3.04
C SER A 78 -15.39 -10.41 3.64
N THR A 79 -15.88 -9.18 3.42
CA THR A 79 -17.17 -8.69 3.90
C THR A 79 -18.13 -8.55 2.71
N PRO A 80 -19.22 -9.34 2.61
CA PRO A 80 -20.09 -9.35 1.42
C PRO A 80 -20.89 -8.06 1.17
N GLN A 81 -20.68 -7.00 1.95
CA GLN A 81 -21.53 -5.80 1.93
C GLN A 81 -21.04 -4.67 1.01
N GLU A 82 -19.76 -4.61 0.60
CA GLU A 82 -19.25 -3.45 -0.15
C GLU A 82 -18.24 -3.78 -1.26
N GLN A 83 -18.65 -4.59 -2.24
CA GLN A 83 -17.86 -4.81 -3.48
C GLN A 83 -17.89 -3.63 -4.46
N LYS A 84 -17.65 -2.41 -3.98
CA LYS A 84 -17.55 -1.19 -4.81
C LYS A 84 -16.41 -0.24 -4.43
N LEU A 85 -15.58 -0.59 -3.46
CA LEU A 85 -14.45 0.23 -3.06
C LEU A 85 -13.20 -0.14 -3.89
N PHE A 86 -12.99 0.65 -4.96
CA PHE A 86 -11.69 1.02 -5.52
C PHE A 86 -11.00 0.11 -6.56
N LYS A 87 -11.44 0.28 -7.82
CA LYS A 87 -10.70 -0.04 -9.06
C LYS A 87 -9.53 0.93 -9.35
N VAL A 88 -8.88 1.49 -8.32
CA VAL A 88 -7.98 2.65 -8.40
C VAL A 88 -6.96 2.47 -7.26
N PHE A 89 -5.70 2.09 -7.46
CA PHE A 89 -4.71 2.54 -8.43
C PHE A 89 -3.74 1.39 -8.79
N ASN A 90 -3.76 0.91 -10.04
CA ASN A 90 -2.62 0.18 -10.62
C ASN A 90 -2.05 0.95 -11.81
N ASP A 91 -1.93 2.27 -11.69
CA ASP A 91 -1.26 3.11 -12.68
C ASP A 91 0.05 3.66 -12.11
N LYS A 92 1.05 2.78 -12.09
CA LYS A 92 2.45 3.14 -12.37
C LYS A 92 3.11 2.01 -13.15
N GLN A 93 2.88 2.08 -14.46
CA GLN A 93 3.88 2.01 -15.53
C GLN A 93 5.14 1.15 -15.35
N LYS A 94 5.19 0.09 -16.18
CA LYS A 94 6.36 -0.41 -16.94
C LYS A 94 7.67 -0.59 -16.17
N ASN A 95 7.84 -1.76 -15.55
CA ASN A 95 9.10 -2.47 -15.77
C ASN A 95 8.95 -3.27 -17.06
N VAL A 96 9.21 -2.59 -18.17
CA VAL A 96 9.43 -3.23 -19.47
C VAL A 96 10.53 -4.26 -19.27
N VAL A 97 10.18 -5.53 -19.44
CA VAL A 97 11.17 -6.56 -19.76
C VAL A 97 11.84 -6.08 -21.04
N LYS A 98 13.02 -5.47 -20.94
CA LYS A 98 13.88 -5.28 -22.09
C LYS A 98 14.30 -6.70 -22.48
N LEU A 99 13.62 -7.25 -23.47
CA LEU A 99 14.16 -8.33 -24.29
C LEU A 99 15.53 -7.84 -24.76
N THR A 100 16.59 -8.31 -24.09
CA THR A 100 17.93 -8.17 -24.66
C THR A 100 17.92 -8.91 -25.99
N GLU A 101 18.18 -8.11 -26.99
CA GLU A 101 18.14 -8.35 -28.41
C GLU A 101 19.04 -9.51 -28.88
N ILE A 102 18.73 -9.96 -30.11
CA ILE A 102 19.60 -10.42 -31.21
C ILE A 102 20.44 -11.71 -31.06
N THR A 103 20.13 -12.67 -31.95
CA THR A 103 21.09 -12.99 -33.03
C THR A 103 20.34 -13.08 -34.35
N SER A 104 20.78 -12.25 -35.29
CA SER A 104 20.58 -12.36 -36.73
C SER A 104 21.46 -13.48 -37.29
N ASP A 105 20.89 -14.34 -38.12
CA ASP A 105 21.43 -14.77 -39.43
C ASP A 105 20.28 -15.33 -40.27
#